data_AF-A0A418IC66-F1
#
_entry.id   AF-A0A418IC66-F1
#
_cell.length_a   1.000
_cell.length_b   1.000
_cell.length_c   1.000
_cell.angle_alpha   90.00
_cell.angle_beta   90.00
_cell.angle_gamma   90.00
#
_symmetry.space_group_name_H-M   'P 1'
#
loop_
_entity.id
_entity.type
_entity.pdbx_description
1 polymer ?
#
loop_
_entity_poly.entity_id
_entity_poly.type
_entity_poly.pdbx_seq_one_letter_code
_entity_poly.pdbx_strand_id
1 'polypeptide(L)'
;MNNKVLMISSVLATSLFLGAGSAQANTTTNNNMNQQDMSMNEQMGQMNNNMNQQDMSMNEQMGQMNNNMNQQDMAMNEQMGQMNNNMNQQDMAMNEQMSHMEQTTMMPYYNYNGYTTYDGQFTQDYDFVRALQYDNVMIDGYKVNTATSDKDVASSKTVYDTTIDMNKDGQVIHITFDTKPESVSKEMFKKAHMSNHMIDEGKTTDGSYMTYETNNGMYKAFFDKQGYLMKVMIS
;
A
#
# COMPACT_ATOMS: atom_id res chain seq x y z
N MET A 1 48.40 7.13 -8.00
CA MET A 1 48.31 7.87 -9.27
C MET A 1 48.24 9.36 -8.91
N ASN A 2 49.16 10.15 -9.46
CA ASN A 2 49.49 11.51 -9.01
C ASN A 2 48.64 12.57 -9.72
N ASN A 3 47.98 13.46 -8.97
CA ASN A 3 47.38 14.69 -9.52
C ASN A 3 48.38 15.85 -9.43
N LYS A 4 48.84 16.36 -10.57
CA LYS A 4 49.64 17.58 -10.68
C LYS A 4 48.73 18.78 -10.94
N VAL A 5 48.79 19.76 -10.04
CA VAL A 5 48.17 21.09 -10.18
C VAL A 5 49.10 21.96 -11.04
N LEU A 6 48.54 22.61 -12.06
CA LEU A 6 49.24 23.50 -12.99
C LEU A 6 48.94 24.96 -12.61
N MET A 7 49.97 25.68 -12.16
CA MET A 7 49.97 27.13 -11.92
C MET A 7 50.57 27.82 -13.15
N ILE A 8 49.87 28.77 -13.76
CA ILE A 8 50.42 29.64 -14.81
C ILE A 8 50.29 31.09 -14.36
N SER A 9 51.44 31.74 -14.26
CA SER A 9 51.66 33.13 -13.89
C SER A 9 51.56 34.03 -15.13
N SER A 10 50.97 35.22 -15.01
CA SER A 10 51.04 36.26 -16.05
C SER A 10 51.37 37.64 -15.47
N VAL A 11 52.66 37.94 -15.59
CA VAL A 11 53.38 39.20 -15.88
C VAL A 11 52.62 40.54 -15.78
N LEU A 12 53.21 41.45 -15.00
CA LEU A 12 52.96 42.90 -14.91
C LEU A 12 53.45 43.64 -16.15
N ALA A 13 52.67 44.61 -16.65
CA ALA A 13 53.15 45.64 -17.57
C ALA A 13 52.62 47.03 -17.14
N THR A 14 53.54 47.90 -16.77
CA THR A 14 53.35 49.30 -16.39
C THR A 14 53.35 50.18 -17.64
N SER A 15 52.41 51.13 -17.75
CA SER A 15 52.61 52.32 -18.58
C SER A 15 51.78 53.50 -18.09
N LEU A 16 52.54 54.51 -17.65
CA LEU A 16 52.22 55.91 -17.35
C LEU A 16 51.49 56.59 -18.53
N PHE A 17 50.54 57.50 -18.29
CA PHE A 17 50.50 58.79 -18.99
C PHE A 17 49.58 59.82 -18.30
N LEU A 18 50.13 61.03 -18.17
CA LEU A 18 49.52 62.27 -17.68
C LEU A 18 48.63 62.93 -18.74
N GLY A 19 47.67 63.75 -18.29
CA GLY A 19 47.01 64.80 -19.08
C GLY A 19 45.56 65.01 -18.63
N ALA A 20 45.22 65.97 -17.76
CA ALA A 20 45.12 67.42 -17.95
C ALA A 20 43.67 67.88 -18.21
N GLY A 21 43.17 68.72 -17.29
CA GLY A 21 41.99 69.58 -17.44
C GLY A 21 40.65 68.89 -17.16
N SER A 22 39.66 69.49 -16.52
CA SER A 22 39.49 70.81 -15.90
C SER A 22 38.07 70.81 -15.30
N ALA A 23 37.91 71.42 -14.12
CA ALA A 23 36.62 71.75 -13.49
C ALA A 23 35.74 70.52 -13.12
N GLN A 24 34.81 70.53 -12.18
CA GLN A 24 34.04 71.61 -11.58
C GLN A 24 33.40 71.04 -10.30
N ALA A 25 33.11 71.91 -9.34
CA ALA A 25 32.59 71.58 -8.02
C ALA A 25 31.27 70.76 -8.01
N ASN A 26 31.07 70.09 -6.86
CA ASN A 26 29.79 69.73 -6.24
C ASN A 26 29.17 68.38 -6.62
N THR A 27 29.72 67.26 -6.14
CA THR A 27 29.06 65.94 -6.26
C THR A 27 29.44 64.87 -5.21
N THR A 28 30.00 65.23 -4.04
CA THR A 28 30.59 64.17 -3.18
C THR A 28 29.58 63.50 -2.23
N THR A 29 28.51 64.18 -1.78
CA THR A 29 27.57 63.58 -0.80
C THR A 29 26.36 62.87 -1.43
N ASN A 30 25.97 63.24 -2.65
CA ASN A 30 24.83 62.64 -3.36
C ASN A 30 25.16 61.31 -4.07
N ASN A 31 26.43 61.13 -4.45
CA ASN A 31 26.85 59.94 -5.19
C ASN A 31 26.97 58.69 -4.30
N ASN A 32 27.20 58.82 -2.99
CA ASN A 32 27.41 57.67 -2.12
C ASN A 32 26.09 57.01 -1.68
N MET A 33 25.03 57.79 -1.41
CA MET A 33 23.69 57.25 -1.13
C MET A 33 23.09 56.58 -2.37
N ASN A 34 23.23 57.19 -3.56
CA ASN A 34 22.76 56.58 -4.81
C ASN A 34 23.51 55.29 -5.16
N GLN A 35 24.82 55.18 -4.89
CA GLN A 35 25.57 53.95 -5.14
C GLN A 35 25.20 52.83 -4.17
N GLN A 36 24.97 53.15 -2.89
CA GLN A 36 24.47 52.17 -1.93
C GLN A 36 23.05 51.69 -2.27
N ASP A 37 22.15 52.60 -2.65
CA ASP A 37 20.79 52.23 -3.10
C ASP A 37 20.81 51.39 -4.38
N MET A 38 21.65 51.72 -5.36
CA MET A 38 21.79 50.91 -6.57
C MET A 38 22.32 49.50 -6.26
N SER A 39 23.31 49.39 -5.37
CA SER A 39 23.87 48.07 -4.98
C SER A 39 22.87 47.22 -4.19
N MET A 40 22.08 47.83 -3.30
CA MET A 40 21.01 47.12 -2.58
C MET A 40 19.88 46.71 -3.51
N ASN A 41 19.52 47.54 -4.48
CA ASN A 41 18.48 47.23 -5.46
C ASN A 41 18.89 46.09 -6.41
N GLU A 42 20.16 46.05 -6.84
CA GLU A 42 20.68 44.92 -7.62
C GLU A 42 20.72 43.63 -6.82
N GLN A 43 21.16 43.68 -5.56
CA GLN A 43 21.19 42.51 -4.68
C GLN A 43 19.78 41.99 -4.38
N MET A 44 18.82 42.89 -4.18
CA MET A 44 17.40 42.54 -3.98
C MET A 44 16.78 41.96 -5.25
N GLY A 45 17.15 42.50 -6.43
CA GLY A 45 16.75 41.95 -7.74
C GLY A 45 17.30 40.54 -7.98
N GLN A 46 18.56 40.29 -7.63
CA GLN A 46 19.17 38.95 -7.71
C GLN A 46 18.53 37.96 -6.74
N MET A 47 18.24 38.38 -5.51
CA MET A 47 17.54 37.56 -4.52
C MET A 47 16.11 37.22 -4.98
N ASN A 48 15.39 38.19 -5.56
CA ASN A 48 14.04 37.99 -6.09
C ASN A 48 14.04 37.03 -7.29
N ASN A 49 15.01 37.19 -8.21
CA ASN A 49 15.18 36.28 -9.34
C ASN A 49 15.53 34.86 -8.90
N ASN A 50 16.29 34.70 -7.82
CA ASN A 50 16.63 33.39 -7.26
C ASN A 50 15.42 32.74 -6.56
N MET A 51 14.65 33.50 -5.79
CA MET A 51 13.41 33.02 -5.18
C MET A 51 12.37 32.60 -6.23
N ASN A 52 12.20 33.39 -7.29
CA ASN A 52 11.29 33.04 -8.39
C ASN A 52 11.72 31.76 -9.13
N GLN A 53 13.03 31.54 -9.31
CA GLN A 53 13.53 30.30 -9.93
C GLN A 53 13.32 29.09 -9.03
N GLN A 54 13.55 29.24 -7.72
CA GLN A 54 13.27 28.18 -6.75
C GLN A 54 11.77 27.86 -6.69
N ASP A 55 10.90 28.85 -6.71
CA ASP A 55 9.44 28.68 -6.72
C ASP A 55 8.96 27.98 -8.01
N MET A 56 9.49 28.38 -9.17
CA MET A 56 9.22 27.69 -10.44
C MET A 56 9.65 26.21 -10.39
N SER A 57 10.85 25.91 -9.87
CA SER A 57 11.32 24.52 -9.76
C SER A 57 10.50 23.65 -8.79
N MET A 58 10.06 24.22 -7.66
CA MET A 58 9.19 23.51 -6.71
C MET A 58 7.82 23.27 -7.30
N ASN A 59 7.27 24.23 -8.05
CA ASN A 59 5.98 24.09 -8.72
C ASN A 59 6.03 23.03 -9.83
N GLU A 60 7.12 22.96 -10.60
CA GLU A 60 7.34 21.90 -11.59
C GLU A 60 7.44 20.52 -10.92
N GLN A 61 8.18 20.39 -9.82
CA GLN A 61 8.32 19.13 -9.10
C GLN A 61 7.00 18.68 -8.47
N MET A 62 6.21 19.61 -7.92
CA MET A 62 4.88 19.34 -7.39
C MET A 62 3.90 18.95 -8.51
N GLY A 63 4.00 19.61 -9.67
CA GLY A 63 3.25 19.24 -10.88
C GLY A 63 3.58 17.84 -11.38
N GLN A 64 4.86 17.46 -11.39
CA GLN A 64 5.29 16.09 -11.74
C GLN A 64 4.78 15.04 -10.76
N MET A 65 4.84 15.33 -9.44
CA MET A 65 4.30 14.44 -8.41
C MET A 65 2.79 14.27 -8.53
N ASN A 66 2.06 15.37 -8.78
CA ASN A 66 0.62 15.34 -8.97
C ASN A 66 0.23 14.59 -10.26
N ASN A 67 0.99 14.78 -11.34
CA ASN A 67 0.82 14.04 -12.58
C ASN A 67 1.11 12.54 -12.39
N ASN A 68 2.05 12.17 -11.53
CA ASN A 68 2.35 10.77 -11.23
C ASN A 68 1.26 10.12 -10.37
N MET A 69 0.74 10.83 -9.35
CA MET A 69 -0.40 10.34 -8.55
C MET A 69 -1.66 10.19 -9.43
N ASN A 70 -1.98 11.17 -10.26
CA ASN A 70 -3.13 11.09 -11.17
C ASN A 70 -2.98 9.95 -12.20
N GLN A 71 -1.77 9.67 -12.69
CA GLN A 71 -1.50 8.54 -13.58
C GLN A 71 -1.65 7.19 -12.85
N GLN A 72 -1.19 7.10 -11.59
CA GLN A 72 -1.36 5.90 -10.79
C GLN A 72 -2.83 5.66 -10.42
N ASP A 73 -3.58 6.71 -10.12
CA ASP A 73 -5.03 6.65 -9.88
C ASP A 73 -5.80 6.29 -11.15
N MET A 74 -5.43 6.86 -12.31
CA MET A 74 -6.01 6.48 -13.60
C MET A 74 -5.69 5.03 -13.96
N ALA A 75 -4.45 4.57 -13.78
CA ALA A 75 -4.08 3.18 -14.03
C ALA A 75 -4.84 2.22 -13.09
N MET A 76 -5.03 2.59 -11.82
CA MET A 76 -5.83 1.82 -10.87
C MET A 76 -7.31 1.80 -11.25
N ASN A 77 -7.86 2.94 -11.71
CA ASN A 77 -9.25 3.04 -12.13
C ASN A 77 -9.52 2.32 -13.45
N GLU A 78 -8.58 2.35 -14.40
CA GLU A 78 -8.63 1.55 -15.62
C GLU A 78 -8.51 0.07 -15.33
N GLN A 79 -7.61 -0.34 -14.43
CA GLN A 79 -7.51 -1.72 -13.99
C GLN A 79 -8.80 -2.18 -13.27
N MET A 80 -9.42 -1.30 -12.48
CA MET A 80 -10.72 -1.55 -11.85
C MET A 80 -11.86 -1.63 -12.87
N GLY A 81 -11.86 -0.78 -13.90
CA GLY A 81 -12.83 -0.81 -15.00
C GLY A 81 -12.70 -2.04 -15.89
N GLN A 82 -11.47 -2.46 -16.19
CA GLN A 82 -11.19 -3.72 -16.90
C GLN A 82 -11.57 -4.92 -16.03
N MET A 83 -11.32 -4.87 -14.72
CA MET A 83 -11.79 -5.88 -13.76
C MET A 83 -13.31 -5.96 -13.74
N ASN A 84 -14.02 -4.84 -13.78
CA ASN A 84 -15.50 -4.79 -13.81
C ASN A 84 -16.07 -5.38 -15.12
N ASN A 85 -15.42 -5.12 -16.26
CA ASN A 85 -15.82 -5.70 -17.54
C ASN A 85 -15.53 -7.21 -17.64
N ASN A 86 -14.45 -7.69 -17.01
CA ASN A 86 -14.17 -9.12 -16.89
C ASN A 86 -15.10 -9.80 -15.88
N MET A 87 -15.50 -9.09 -14.81
CA MET A 87 -16.48 -9.53 -13.81
C MET A 87 -17.85 -9.79 -14.43
N ASN A 88 -18.37 -8.92 -15.30
CA ASN A 88 -19.63 -9.18 -16.00
C ASN A 88 -19.59 -10.45 -16.87
N GLN A 89 -18.43 -10.77 -17.48
CA GLN A 89 -18.28 -11.98 -18.29
C GLN A 89 -18.09 -13.23 -17.42
N GLN A 90 -17.37 -13.12 -16.30
CA GLN A 90 -17.15 -14.20 -15.37
C GLN A 90 -18.38 -14.50 -14.49
N ASP A 91 -19.19 -13.49 -14.17
CA ASP A 91 -20.50 -13.61 -13.53
C ASP A 91 -21.49 -14.31 -14.46
N MET A 92 -21.50 -14.00 -15.76
CA MET A 92 -22.29 -14.76 -16.74
C MET A 92 -21.85 -16.23 -16.81
N ALA A 93 -20.54 -16.50 -16.85
CA ALA A 93 -20.02 -17.87 -16.88
C ALA A 93 -20.28 -18.65 -15.57
N MET A 94 -20.16 -17.99 -14.42
CA MET A 94 -20.51 -18.60 -13.12
C MET A 94 -22.01 -18.85 -13.00
N ASN A 95 -22.86 -17.92 -13.46
CA ASN A 95 -24.31 -18.08 -13.44
C ASN A 95 -24.78 -19.21 -14.37
N GLU A 96 -24.12 -19.40 -15.52
CA GLU A 96 -24.35 -20.56 -16.39
C GLU A 96 -23.93 -21.89 -15.74
N GLN A 97 -22.78 -21.94 -15.03
CA GLN A 97 -22.43 -23.11 -14.22
C GLN A 97 -23.43 -23.35 -13.07
N MET A 98 -23.98 -22.29 -12.48
CA MET A 98 -24.96 -22.35 -11.39
C MET A 98 -26.30 -22.93 -11.87
N SER A 99 -26.76 -22.54 -13.07
CA SER A 99 -27.99 -23.06 -13.67
C SER A 99 -27.92 -24.54 -14.06
N HIS A 100 -26.72 -25.13 -14.18
CA HIS A 100 -26.54 -26.56 -14.45
C HIS A 100 -26.38 -27.41 -13.18
N MET A 101 -26.41 -26.79 -11.99
CA MET A 101 -26.23 -27.47 -10.70
C MET A 101 -27.56 -27.61 -9.93
N GLU A 102 -28.69 -27.79 -10.62
CA GLU A 102 -29.95 -28.29 -10.03
C GLU A 102 -29.84 -29.77 -9.62
N GLN A 103 -28.90 -30.09 -8.74
CA GLN A 103 -28.73 -31.43 -8.19
C GLN A 103 -28.45 -31.37 -6.69
N THR A 104 -29.54 -31.38 -5.91
CA THR A 104 -29.60 -31.45 -4.44
C THR A 104 -28.90 -30.28 -3.70
N THR A 105 -29.68 -29.45 -3.02
CA THR A 105 -29.21 -28.30 -2.21
C THR A 105 -28.45 -28.78 -0.97
N MET A 106 -27.26 -29.35 -1.13
CA MET A 106 -26.35 -29.61 -0.01
C MET A 106 -25.62 -28.31 0.35
N MET A 107 -25.64 -27.94 1.64
CA MET A 107 -24.87 -26.79 2.11
C MET A 107 -23.38 -27.01 1.82
N PRO A 108 -22.66 -26.03 1.22
CA PRO A 108 -21.24 -26.14 0.95
C PRO A 108 -20.47 -26.57 2.20
N TYR A 109 -19.47 -27.43 2.05
CA TYR A 109 -18.71 -28.01 3.15
C TYR A 109 -17.26 -28.21 2.72
N TYR A 110 -16.31 -28.03 3.64
CA TYR A 110 -14.89 -28.27 3.40
C TYR A 110 -14.22 -28.89 4.63
N ASN A 111 -13.30 -29.84 4.41
CA ASN A 111 -12.53 -30.47 5.48
C ASN A 111 -11.04 -30.41 5.15
N TYR A 112 -10.27 -29.72 5.98
CA TYR A 112 -8.82 -29.72 5.92
C TYR A 112 -8.27 -30.61 7.02
N ASN A 113 -7.25 -31.42 6.72
CA ASN A 113 -6.53 -32.21 7.73
C ASN A 113 -5.02 -32.13 7.47
N GLY A 114 -4.25 -31.73 8.48
CA GLY A 114 -2.79 -31.67 8.43
C GLY A 114 -2.24 -30.27 8.68
N TYR A 115 -1.03 -30.02 8.17
CA TYR A 115 -0.31 -28.77 8.38
C TYR A 115 -0.71 -27.72 7.34
N THR A 116 -1.43 -26.68 7.75
CA THR A 116 -1.86 -25.56 6.87
C THR A 116 -0.69 -24.76 6.31
N THR A 117 0.48 -24.85 6.94
CA THR A 117 1.73 -24.25 6.45
C THR A 117 2.41 -25.03 5.33
N TYR A 118 1.97 -26.27 5.03
CA TYR A 118 2.55 -27.08 3.95
C TYR A 118 2.17 -26.56 2.55
N ASP A 119 0.89 -26.22 2.39
CA ASP A 119 0.31 -25.63 1.19
C ASP A 119 -0.68 -24.55 1.62
N GLY A 120 -0.43 -23.31 1.23
CA GLY A 120 -1.35 -22.20 1.49
C GLY A 120 -2.42 -22.03 0.41
N GLN A 121 -2.32 -22.72 -0.75
CA GLN A 121 -3.26 -22.52 -1.85
C GLN A 121 -4.68 -23.01 -1.55
N PHE A 122 -4.84 -23.94 -0.59
CA PHE A 122 -6.16 -24.46 -0.22
C PHE A 122 -7.12 -23.36 0.26
N THR A 123 -6.60 -22.24 0.78
CA THR A 123 -7.44 -21.11 1.19
C THR A 123 -8.15 -20.46 -0.01
N GLN A 124 -7.72 -20.78 -1.23
CA GLN A 124 -8.29 -20.28 -2.48
C GLN A 124 -9.25 -21.27 -3.11
N ASP A 125 -9.36 -22.49 -2.57
CA ASP A 125 -10.22 -23.54 -3.11
C ASP A 125 -11.66 -23.04 -3.12
N TYR A 126 -12.34 -23.21 -4.25
CA TYR A 126 -13.72 -22.78 -4.41
C TYR A 126 -14.64 -23.33 -3.30
N ASP A 127 -14.47 -24.61 -2.96
CA ASP A 127 -15.26 -25.25 -1.92
C ASP A 127 -14.93 -24.73 -0.52
N PHE A 128 -13.66 -24.38 -0.25
CA PHE A 128 -13.26 -23.76 1.01
C PHE A 128 -13.89 -22.37 1.16
N VAL A 129 -13.77 -21.52 0.14
CA VAL A 129 -14.33 -20.16 0.13
C VAL A 129 -15.84 -20.18 0.35
N ARG A 130 -16.55 -21.09 -0.35
CA ARG A 130 -18.00 -21.24 -0.13
C ARG A 130 -18.32 -21.81 1.25
N ALA A 131 -17.59 -22.83 1.71
CA ALA A 131 -17.83 -23.40 3.02
C ALA A 131 -17.63 -22.37 4.14
N LEU A 132 -16.71 -21.41 4.00
CA LEU A 132 -16.56 -20.28 4.94
C LEU A 132 -17.85 -19.45 5.01
N GLN A 133 -18.40 -19.02 3.87
CA GLN A 133 -19.64 -18.23 3.82
C GLN A 133 -20.81 -18.92 4.55
N TYR A 134 -20.84 -20.25 4.50
CA TYR A 134 -21.89 -21.07 5.10
C TYR A 134 -21.55 -21.64 6.49
N ASP A 135 -20.51 -21.12 7.15
CA ASP A 135 -20.08 -21.57 8.48
C ASP A 135 -19.82 -23.08 8.54
N ASN A 136 -19.23 -23.67 7.50
CA ASN A 136 -19.17 -25.12 7.33
C ASN A 136 -17.80 -25.64 6.90
N VAL A 137 -16.75 -24.98 7.37
CA VAL A 137 -15.37 -25.45 7.30
C VAL A 137 -15.03 -26.26 8.55
N MET A 138 -14.37 -27.40 8.36
CA MET A 138 -13.69 -28.13 9.42
C MET A 138 -12.19 -28.14 9.17
N ILE A 139 -11.41 -27.86 10.21
CA ILE A 139 -9.95 -27.96 10.20
C ILE A 139 -9.56 -28.96 11.30
N ASP A 140 -8.89 -30.04 10.91
CA ASP A 140 -8.42 -31.10 11.80
C ASP A 140 -9.52 -31.72 12.68
N GLY A 141 -10.73 -31.82 12.13
CA GLY A 141 -11.91 -32.34 12.82
C GLY A 141 -12.61 -31.35 13.76
N TYR A 142 -12.20 -30.08 13.78
CA TYR A 142 -12.83 -29.01 14.56
C TYR A 142 -13.60 -28.06 13.68
N LYS A 143 -14.70 -27.53 14.21
CA LYS A 143 -15.59 -26.57 13.56
C LYS A 143 -15.96 -25.48 14.54
N VAL A 144 -15.90 -24.22 14.13
CA VAL A 144 -16.39 -23.09 14.94
C VAL A 144 -17.89 -23.21 15.13
N ASN A 145 -18.34 -23.11 16.39
CA ASN A 145 -19.74 -22.98 16.73
C ASN A 145 -20.15 -21.50 16.65
N THR A 146 -20.48 -21.03 15.45
CA THR A 146 -20.83 -19.62 15.21
C THR A 146 -22.10 -19.19 15.95
N ALA A 147 -23.00 -20.14 16.25
CA ALA A 147 -24.26 -19.89 16.96
C ALA A 147 -24.11 -19.64 18.47
N THR A 148 -22.93 -19.86 19.07
CA THR A 148 -22.75 -19.61 20.51
C THR A 148 -22.64 -18.12 20.83
N SER A 149 -23.28 -17.71 21.93
CA SER A 149 -23.17 -16.34 22.44
C SER A 149 -21.92 -16.11 23.30
N ASP A 150 -21.33 -17.17 23.87
CA ASP A 150 -20.13 -17.07 24.69
C ASP A 150 -18.90 -17.18 23.79
N LYS A 151 -18.32 -16.02 23.46
CA LYS A 151 -17.13 -15.87 22.60
C LYS A 151 -15.85 -15.64 23.42
N ASP A 152 -15.89 -15.82 24.74
CA ASP A 152 -14.71 -15.66 25.58
C ASP A 152 -13.84 -16.91 25.54
N VAL A 153 -12.54 -16.74 25.23
CA VAL A 153 -11.58 -17.84 25.21
C VAL A 153 -11.27 -18.27 26.65
N ALA A 154 -11.66 -19.50 26.99
CA ALA A 154 -11.38 -20.10 28.30
C ALA A 154 -10.23 -21.12 28.22
N SER A 155 -10.07 -21.80 27.09
CA SER A 155 -8.99 -22.75 26.86
C SER A 155 -8.58 -22.78 25.40
N SER A 156 -7.36 -23.21 25.13
CA SER A 156 -6.80 -23.31 23.78
C SER A 156 -5.97 -24.58 23.65
N LYS A 157 -5.90 -25.13 22.45
CA LYS A 157 -5.00 -26.22 22.11
C LYS A 157 -4.50 -26.10 20.68
N THR A 158 -3.34 -26.67 20.43
CA THR A 158 -2.77 -26.76 19.08
C THR A 158 -2.96 -28.16 18.53
N VAL A 159 -3.43 -28.26 17.30
CA VAL A 159 -3.51 -29.49 16.50
C VAL A 159 -2.76 -29.22 15.21
N TYR A 160 -1.69 -29.97 14.95
CA TYR A 160 -0.70 -29.64 13.93
C TYR A 160 -0.14 -28.21 14.12
N ASP A 161 -0.48 -27.28 13.21
CA ASP A 161 -0.18 -25.85 13.24
C ASP A 161 -1.43 -24.96 13.39
N THR A 162 -2.59 -25.58 13.66
CA THR A 162 -3.85 -24.90 13.91
C THR A 162 -4.09 -24.73 15.41
N THR A 163 -4.49 -23.54 15.83
CA THR A 163 -4.95 -23.23 17.19
C THR A 163 -6.47 -23.30 17.27
N ILE A 164 -6.97 -24.07 18.23
CA ILE A 164 -8.39 -24.28 18.51
C ILE A 164 -8.71 -23.64 19.85
N ASP A 165 -9.42 -22.51 19.82
CA ASP A 165 -9.88 -21.82 21.01
C ASP A 165 -11.29 -22.24 21.38
N MET A 166 -11.51 -22.51 22.66
CA MET A 166 -12.78 -22.96 23.20
C MET A 166 -13.24 -22.07 24.34
N ASN A 167 -14.55 -21.88 24.43
CA ASN A 167 -15.17 -21.25 25.59
C ASN A 167 -15.19 -22.22 26.80
N LYS A 168 -15.68 -21.73 27.94
CA LYS A 168 -15.72 -22.50 29.20
C LYS A 168 -16.57 -23.78 29.11
N ASP A 169 -17.51 -23.84 28.17
CA ASP A 169 -18.39 -24.99 27.92
C ASP A 169 -17.75 -26.00 26.95
N GLY A 170 -16.53 -25.74 26.50
CA GLY A 170 -15.79 -26.61 25.56
C GLY A 170 -16.23 -26.48 24.11
N GLN A 171 -17.02 -25.46 23.77
CA GLN A 171 -17.41 -25.19 22.38
C GLN A 171 -16.28 -24.44 21.67
N VAL A 172 -15.95 -24.84 20.44
CA VAL A 172 -14.96 -24.15 19.62
C VAL A 172 -15.52 -22.81 19.18
N ILE A 173 -14.79 -21.74 19.49
CA ILE A 173 -15.19 -20.37 19.16
C ILE A 173 -14.25 -19.71 18.15
N HIS A 174 -12.98 -20.09 18.13
CA HIS A 174 -12.06 -19.67 17.08
C HIS A 174 -11.23 -20.84 16.57
N ILE A 175 -10.96 -20.81 15.27
CA ILE A 175 -9.93 -21.63 14.64
C ILE A 175 -8.96 -20.66 13.97
N THR A 176 -7.70 -20.70 14.38
CA THR A 176 -6.65 -19.84 13.82
C THR A 176 -5.53 -20.71 13.27
N PHE A 177 -5.15 -20.49 12.02
CA PHE A 177 -4.05 -21.22 11.40
C PHE A 177 -3.15 -20.27 10.61
N ASP A 178 -1.86 -20.58 10.60
CA ASP A 178 -0.89 -19.90 9.75
C ASP A 178 -0.88 -20.54 8.35
N THR A 179 -0.51 -19.79 7.34
CA THR A 179 -0.39 -20.27 5.96
C THR A 179 1.06 -20.31 5.53
N LYS A 180 1.35 -21.09 4.49
CA LYS A 180 2.68 -21.11 3.88
C LYS A 180 3.12 -19.69 3.51
N PRO A 181 4.28 -19.22 4.00
CA PRO A 181 4.78 -17.89 3.64
C PRO A 181 4.96 -17.74 2.13
N GLU A 182 4.76 -16.52 1.62
CA GLU A 182 5.00 -16.15 0.22
C GLU A 182 4.20 -16.97 -0.83
N SER A 183 3.14 -17.69 -0.42
CA SER A 183 2.38 -18.55 -1.35
C SER A 183 1.13 -17.89 -1.94
N VAL A 184 0.37 -17.17 -1.11
CA VAL A 184 -0.90 -16.54 -1.53
C VAL A 184 -0.76 -15.04 -1.35
N SER A 185 -0.86 -14.28 -2.43
CA SER A 185 -0.87 -12.82 -2.34
C SER A 185 -2.24 -12.30 -1.91
N LYS A 186 -2.28 -11.08 -1.38
CA LYS A 186 -3.52 -10.38 -1.02
C LYS A 186 -4.47 -10.23 -2.22
N GLU A 187 -3.94 -10.04 -3.41
CA GLU A 187 -4.74 -9.98 -4.65
C GLU A 187 -5.35 -11.35 -4.98
N MET A 188 -4.58 -12.43 -4.88
CA MET A 188 -5.09 -13.80 -5.07
C MET A 188 -6.17 -14.12 -4.04
N PHE A 189 -5.97 -13.73 -2.78
CA PHE A 189 -6.94 -13.87 -1.70
C PHE A 189 -8.23 -13.11 -2.02
N LYS A 190 -8.12 -11.81 -2.29
CA LYS A 190 -9.28 -10.96 -2.58
C LYS A 190 -10.07 -11.48 -3.79
N LYS A 191 -9.38 -11.98 -4.83
CA LYS A 191 -10.01 -12.55 -6.02
C LYS A 191 -10.77 -13.84 -5.72
N ALA A 192 -10.19 -14.78 -4.97
CA ALA A 192 -10.88 -16.03 -4.65
C ALA A 192 -12.09 -15.81 -3.73
N HIS A 193 -12.00 -14.86 -2.80
CA HIS A 193 -13.03 -14.57 -1.81
C HIS A 193 -14.05 -13.50 -2.26
N MET A 194 -14.03 -13.09 -3.54
CA MET A 194 -14.86 -11.97 -4.03
C MET A 194 -16.38 -12.22 -3.96
N SER A 195 -16.80 -13.49 -3.89
CA SER A 195 -18.21 -13.86 -3.68
C SER A 195 -18.71 -13.63 -2.25
N ASN A 196 -17.79 -13.49 -1.29
CA ASN A 196 -18.10 -13.34 0.12
C ASN A 196 -18.13 -11.85 0.49
N HIS A 197 -18.98 -11.48 1.45
CA HIS A 197 -19.16 -10.08 1.81
C HIS A 197 -18.01 -9.58 2.69
N MET A 198 -17.13 -8.74 2.14
CA MET A 198 -16.06 -8.09 2.91
C MET A 198 -16.63 -6.93 3.71
N ILE A 199 -16.43 -6.94 5.03
CA ILE A 199 -17.00 -5.94 5.96
C ILE A 199 -15.96 -4.97 6.53
N ASP A 200 -14.67 -5.32 6.48
CA ASP A 200 -13.61 -4.47 7.03
C ASP A 200 -12.25 -4.76 6.38
N GLU A 201 -11.40 -3.75 6.29
CA GLU A 201 -10.02 -3.84 5.81
C GLU A 201 -9.17 -2.79 6.53
N GLY A 202 -7.96 -3.16 6.96
CA GLY A 202 -7.09 -2.22 7.66
C GLY A 202 -5.62 -2.61 7.67
N LYS A 203 -4.81 -1.74 8.29
CA LYS A 203 -3.38 -1.97 8.51
C LYS A 203 -3.13 -2.48 9.91
N THR A 204 -2.09 -3.27 10.07
CA THR A 204 -1.53 -3.67 11.37
C THR A 204 -0.07 -3.21 11.43
N THR A 205 0.57 -3.32 12.61
CA THR A 205 2.02 -3.07 12.75
C THR A 205 2.85 -3.95 11.81
N ASP A 206 2.34 -5.16 11.51
CA ASP A 206 3.05 -6.22 10.80
C ASP A 206 2.50 -6.47 9.38
N GLY A 207 1.57 -5.64 8.90
CA GLY A 207 1.04 -5.72 7.55
C GLY A 207 -0.39 -5.19 7.44
N SER A 208 -1.32 -6.03 7.00
CA SER A 208 -2.73 -5.66 6.82
C SER A 208 -3.69 -6.80 7.13
N TYR A 209 -4.98 -6.52 7.18
CA TYR A 209 -6.02 -7.53 7.34
C TYR A 209 -7.24 -7.24 6.48
N MET A 210 -8.02 -8.28 6.20
CA MET A 210 -9.34 -8.22 5.59
C MET A 210 -10.30 -9.08 6.41
N THR A 211 -11.50 -8.57 6.69
CA THR A 211 -12.56 -9.27 7.40
C THR A 211 -13.75 -9.49 6.48
N TYR A 212 -14.27 -10.71 6.50
CA TYR A 212 -15.44 -11.10 5.74
C TYR A 212 -16.51 -11.64 6.68
N GLU A 213 -17.74 -11.26 6.40
CA GLU A 213 -18.91 -11.82 7.06
C GLU A 213 -19.23 -13.21 6.49
N THR A 214 -19.77 -14.06 7.35
CA THR A 214 -20.34 -15.37 7.02
C THR A 214 -21.80 -15.36 7.47
N ASN A 215 -22.56 -16.44 7.27
CA ASN A 215 -23.97 -16.43 7.65
C ASN A 215 -24.21 -16.13 9.15
N ASN A 216 -23.33 -16.59 10.04
CA ASN A 216 -23.52 -16.42 11.50
C ASN A 216 -22.25 -15.98 12.25
N GLY A 217 -21.17 -15.63 11.53
CA GLY A 217 -19.89 -15.27 12.12
C GLY A 217 -19.03 -14.45 11.16
N MET A 218 -17.71 -14.59 11.27
CA MET A 218 -16.77 -13.91 10.39
C MET A 218 -15.47 -14.69 10.24
N TYR A 219 -14.70 -14.38 9.21
CA TYR A 219 -13.30 -14.76 9.15
C TYR A 219 -12.42 -13.57 8.81
N LYS A 220 -11.21 -13.58 9.35
CA LYS A 220 -10.21 -12.54 9.19
C LYS A 220 -8.94 -13.13 8.62
N ALA A 221 -8.51 -12.59 7.49
CA ALA A 221 -7.25 -12.89 6.84
C ALA A 221 -6.22 -11.80 7.16
N PHE A 222 -5.02 -12.21 7.56
CA PHE A 222 -3.91 -11.32 7.86
C PHE A 222 -2.80 -11.51 6.83
N PHE A 223 -2.25 -10.39 6.39
CA PHE A 223 -1.20 -10.33 5.38
C PHE A 223 0.03 -9.64 5.96
N ASP A 224 1.22 -10.09 5.55
CA ASP A 224 2.49 -9.48 5.92
C ASP A 224 2.68 -8.10 5.24
N LYS A 225 3.83 -7.46 5.49
CA LYS A 225 4.19 -6.17 4.90
C LYS A 225 4.39 -6.23 3.39
N GLN A 226 4.65 -7.41 2.85
CA GLN A 226 4.83 -7.69 1.42
C GLN A 226 3.50 -8.02 0.74
N GLY A 227 2.43 -8.21 1.52
CA GLY A 227 1.09 -8.51 1.03
C GLY A 227 0.84 -10.00 0.81
N TYR A 228 1.58 -10.91 1.47
CA TYR A 228 1.29 -12.34 1.45
C TYR A 228 0.47 -12.77 2.66
N LEU A 229 -0.45 -13.71 2.44
CA LEU A 229 -1.27 -14.30 3.47
C LEU A 229 -0.38 -14.99 4.50
N MET A 230 -0.57 -14.63 5.76
CA MET A 230 0.15 -15.21 6.89
C MET A 230 -0.74 -16.12 7.72
N LYS A 231 -2.00 -15.71 7.91
CA LYS A 231 -2.87 -16.27 8.94
C LYS A 231 -4.33 -16.04 8.60
N VAL A 232 -5.16 -17.02 8.93
CA VAL A 232 -6.61 -16.91 8.88
C VAL A 232 -7.18 -17.28 10.24
N MET A 233 -8.15 -16.48 10.71
CA MET A 233 -8.93 -16.72 11.91
C MET A 233 -10.41 -16.83 11.52
N ILE A 234 -11.07 -17.91 11.92
CA ILE A 234 -12.52 -18.15 11.71
C ILE A 234 -13.22 -17.99 13.07
N SER A 235 -14.39 -17.36 13.15
CA SER A 235 -15.06 -16.94 14.40
C SER A 235 -16.60 -16.91 14.33
#